data_AF-A0A2D5W2W9-F1
#
_entry.id   AF-A0A2D5W2W9-F1
#
_cell.length_a   1.000
_cell.length_b   1.000
_cell.length_c   1.000
_cell.angle_alpha   90.00
_cell.angle_beta   90.00
_cell.angle_gamma   90.00
#
_symmetry.space_group_name_H-M   'P 1'
#
loop_
_entity.id
_entity.type
_entity.pdbx_description
1 polymer ?
#
loop_
_entity_poly.entity_id
_entity_poly.type
_entity_poly.pdbx_seq_one_letter_code
_entity_poly.pdbx_strand_id
1 'polypeptide(L)' 'MLHLWIGLLCLVTTGLNAAEASQTSYGLKIGQKAPAWVLKDPLGQTHTLDQHLEKGPLALLFYRSADW' A
#
# COMPACT_ATOMS: atom_id res chain seq x y z
N MET A 1 17.13 -50.39 -17.08
CA MET A 1 17.04 -49.20 -17.96
C MET A 1 15.57 -48.79 -18.12
N LEU A 2 14.64 -48.98 -17.18
CA LEU A 2 14.36 -48.22 -15.93
C LEU A 2 14.48 -46.69 -16.00
N HIS A 3 14.12 -46.06 -17.13
CA HIS A 3 14.05 -44.58 -17.21
C HIS A 3 12.76 -44.06 -17.87
N LEU A 4 11.78 -44.92 -18.17
CA LEU A 4 10.64 -44.57 -19.03
C LEU A 4 9.28 -44.51 -18.29
N TRP A 5 9.27 -44.25 -16.98
CA TRP A 5 8.04 -44.26 -16.15
C TRP A 5 8.01 -43.14 -15.08
N ILE A 6 8.64 -41.99 -15.33
CA ILE A 6 8.60 -40.83 -14.40
C ILE A 6 8.15 -39.54 -15.13
N GLY A 7 7.43 -39.68 -16.25
CA GLY A 7 7.00 -38.54 -17.07
C GLY A 7 5.55 -38.07 -16.84
N LEU A 8 4.76 -38.74 -15.99
CA LEU A 8 3.29 -38.58 -16.00
C LEU A 8 2.66 -38.28 -14.63
N LEU A 9 3.40 -37.76 -13.64
CA LEU A 9 2.84 -37.57 -12.28
C LEU A 9 2.98 -36.15 -11.70
N CYS A 10 2.94 -35.09 -12.52
CA CYS A 10 2.93 -33.72 -11.98
C CYS A 10 2.00 -32.77 -12.76
N LEU A 11 0.87 -33.28 -13.24
CA LEU A 11 -0.17 -32.43 -13.80
C LEU A 11 -1.47 -32.64 -13.04
N VAL A 12 -1.58 -32.11 -11.83
CA VAL A 12 -2.86 -31.80 -11.16
C VAL A 12 -2.57 -30.96 -9.90
N THR A 13 -3.39 -29.93 -9.73
CA THR A 13 -3.55 -29.04 -8.57
C THR A 13 -2.43 -28.06 -8.20
N THR A 14 -2.17 -27.07 -9.05
CA THR A 14 -1.82 -25.75 -8.51
C THR A 14 -3.13 -25.05 -8.17
N GLY A 15 -3.59 -25.24 -6.93
CA GLY A 15 -4.78 -24.56 -6.42
C GLY A 15 -4.63 -23.05 -6.53
N LEU A 16 -5.67 -22.37 -7.04
CA LEU A 16 -5.83 -20.93 -6.89
C LEU A 16 -5.88 -20.64 -5.39
N ASN A 17 -4.75 -20.23 -4.82
CA ASN A 17 -4.71 -19.66 -3.49
C ASN A 17 -5.10 -18.18 -3.64
N ALA A 18 -6.39 -17.92 -3.80
CA ALA A 18 -6.94 -16.58 -3.70
C ALA A 18 -6.88 -16.20 -2.22
N ALA A 19 -5.74 -15.64 -1.80
CA ALA A 19 -5.64 -14.99 -0.50
C ALA A 19 -6.73 -13.92 -0.44
N GLU A 20 -7.72 -14.13 0.42
CA GLU A 20 -8.73 -13.11 0.73
C GLU A 20 -7.97 -11.88 1.23
N ALA A 21 -7.93 -10.83 0.40
CA ALA A 21 -7.36 -9.56 0.81
C ALA A 21 -8.17 -9.06 2.00
N SER A 22 -7.58 -9.11 3.20
CA SER A 22 -8.19 -8.55 4.40
C SER A 22 -8.60 -7.11 4.08
N GLN A 23 -9.90 -6.81 4.18
CA GLN A 23 -10.43 -5.48 3.96
C GLN A 23 -9.91 -4.55 5.06
N THR A 24 -8.68 -4.06 4.88
CA THR A 24 -8.17 -2.96 5.67
C THR A 24 -9.07 -1.78 5.35
N SER A 25 -9.75 -1.23 6.35
CA SER A 25 -10.51 0.00 6.16
C SER A 25 -9.52 1.11 5.78
N TYR A 26 -9.47 1.45 4.49
CA TYR A 26 -8.60 2.50 4.00
C TYR A 26 -9.25 3.86 4.28
N GLY A 27 -8.54 4.72 5.02
CA GLY A 27 -8.89 6.13 5.18
C GLY A 27 -9.37 6.54 6.57
N LEU A 28 -9.32 7.86 6.80
CA LEU A 28 -9.73 8.50 8.05
C LEU A 28 -11.23 8.83 8.01
N LYS A 29 -11.97 8.58 9.11
CA LYS A 29 -13.39 8.96 9.19
C LYS A 29 -13.55 10.48 9.34
N ILE A 30 -14.67 11.03 8.88
CA ILE A 30 -15.01 12.44 9.09
C ILE A 30 -15.10 12.74 10.59
N GLY A 31 -14.48 13.85 11.02
CA GLY A 31 -14.42 14.25 12.43
C GLY A 31 -13.34 13.52 13.26
N GLN A 32 -12.71 12.48 12.71
CA GLN A 32 -11.57 11.83 13.35
C GLN A 32 -10.34 12.71 13.20
N LYS A 33 -9.54 12.84 14.28
CA LYS A 33 -8.28 13.58 14.26
C LYS A 33 -7.31 12.94 13.25
N ALA A 34 -6.74 13.77 12.38
CA ALA A 34 -5.71 13.33 11.45
C ALA A 34 -4.44 12.87 12.20
N PRO A 35 -3.83 11.75 11.79
CA PRO A 35 -2.55 11.32 12.36
C PRO A 35 -1.47 12.38 12.14
N ALA A 36 -0.59 12.55 13.13
CA ALA A 36 0.60 13.38 12.96
C ALA A 36 1.48 12.80 11.86
N TRP A 37 2.10 13.67 11.07
CA TRP A 37 3.06 13.29 10.05
C TRP A 37 4.22 14.28 10.03
N VAL A 38 5.35 13.75 9.56
CA VAL A 38 6.59 14.49 9.29
C VAL A 38 7.01 14.11 7.89
N LEU A 39 6.98 15.07 6.97
CA LEU A 39 7.27 14.85 5.56
C LEU A 39 8.33 15.82 5.08
N LYS A 40 9.14 15.37 4.12
CA LYS A 40 10.08 16.25 3.43
C LYS A 40 9.44 16.80 2.17
N ASP A 41 9.66 18.09 1.89
CA ASP A 41 9.33 18.68 0.61
C ASP A 41 10.37 18.31 -0.47
N PRO A 42 10.15 18.68 -1.74
CA PRO A 42 11.12 18.41 -2.82
C PRO A 42 12.49 19.07 -2.63
N LEU A 43 12.61 20.08 -1.77
CA LEU A 43 13.88 20.74 -1.43
C LEU A 43 14.57 20.08 -0.22
N GLY A 44 13.96 19.04 0.35
CA GLY A 44 14.45 18.33 1.52
C GLY A 44 14.12 18.99 2.86
N GLN A 45 13.34 20.08 2.86
CA GLN A 45 12.92 20.72 4.10
C GLN A 45 11.85 19.88 4.80
N THR A 46 11.94 19.83 6.12
CA THR A 46 11.01 19.04 6.94
C THR A 46 9.80 19.86 7.32
N HIS A 47 8.62 19.29 7.11
CA HIS A 47 7.33 19.86 7.44
C HIS A 47 6.53 18.90 8.32
N THR A 48 5.75 19.45 9.24
CA THR A 48 4.87 18.70 10.15
C THR A 48 3.42 19.13 9.98
N LEU A 49 2.48 18.25 10.33
CA LEU A 49 1.05 18.59 10.29
C LEU A 49 0.72 19.86 11.07
N ASP A 50 1.23 19.98 12.30
CA ASP A 50 0.92 21.10 13.20
C ASP A 50 1.35 22.45 12.59
N GLN A 51 2.55 22.51 11.99
CA GLN A 51 3.05 23.72 11.29
C GLN A 51 2.15 24.17 10.13
N HIS A 52 1.47 23.24 9.47
CA HIS A 52 0.52 23.57 8.41
C HIS A 52 -0.84 23.99 8.96
N LEU A 53 -1.33 23.33 10.01
CA LEU A 53 -2.62 23.65 10.63
C LEU A 53 -2.63 25.02 11.31
N GLU A 54 -1.50 25.49 11.82
CA GLU A 54 -1.34 26.86 12.33
C GLU A 54 -1.66 27.94 11.29
N LYS A 55 -1.51 27.62 9.99
CA LYS A 55 -1.75 28.54 8.87
C LYS A 55 -3.20 28.50 8.37
N GLY A 56 -4.01 27.56 8.86
CA GLY A 56 -5.42 27.39 8.50
C GLY A 56 -5.76 25.98 8.01
N PRO A 57 -6.97 25.81 7.44
CA PRO A 57 -7.43 24.52 6.93
C PRO A 57 -6.48 23.93 5.88
N LEU A 58 -6.25 22.62 5.95
CA LEU A 58 -5.34 21.89 5.08
C LEU A 58 -6.08 20.81 4.29
N ALA A 59 -5.80 20.71 2.99
CA ALA A 59 -6.19 19.59 2.15
C ALA A 59 -4.95 18.75 1.81
N LEU A 60 -5.05 17.42 1.94
CA LEU A 60 -4.00 16.46 1.58
C LEU A 60 -4.42 15.68 0.34
N LEU A 61 -3.59 15.71 -0.70
CA LEU A 61 -3.76 14.92 -1.91
C LEU A 61 -2.70 13.82 -1.94
N PHE A 62 -3.14 12.57 -1.81
CA PHE A 62 -2.28 11.40 -2.02
C PHE A 62 -2.41 10.97 -3.47
N TYR A 63 -1.30 10.97 -4.20
CA TYR A 63 -1.24 10.40 -5.54
C TYR A 63 -0.03 9.47 -5.62
N ARG A 64 -0.18 8.38 -6.37
CA ARG A 64 0.95 7.55 -6.76
C ARG A 64 1.48 8.12 -8.08
N SER A 65 2.74 8.55 -8.12
CA SER A 65 3.39 8.91 -9.37
C SER A 65 3.49 7.68 -10.27
N ALA A 66 3.49 7.90 -11.58
CA ALA A 66 3.66 6.82 -12.52
C ALA A 66 5.14 6.39 -12.57
N ASP A 67 5.38 5.09 -12.73
CA ASP A 67 6.69 4.44 -12.69
C ASP A 67 7.46 4.51 -14.03
N TRP A 68 7.14 5.46 -14.92
CA TRP A 68 7.68 5.52 -16.29
C TRP A 68 8.95 6.37 -16.42
#